data_AF-G9XN47-F1
#
_entry.id   AF-G9XN47-F1
#
_cell.length_a   1.000
_cell.length_b   1.000
_cell.length_c   1.000
_cell.angle_alpha   90.00
_cell.angle_beta   90.00
_cell.angle_gamma   90.00
#
_symmetry.space_group_name_H-M   'P 1'
#
loop_
_entity.id
_entity.type
_entity.pdbx_description
1 polymer ?
#
loop_
_entity_poly.entity_id
_entity_poly.type
_entity_poly.pdbx_seq_one_letter_code
_entity_poly.pdbx_strand_id
1 'polypeptide(L)'
;MNIQIYGTRKCFDTKKAERYFKERNIKFQFIDLNEKALSKGELQSVKSSVALNELINKEGKDYKALNLDQIRGLEMREELLLTHPKLYRTPIVRNGRKATVGYQPEIWKEWE
;
A
#
# COMPACT_ATOMS: atom_id res chain seq x y z
N MET A 1 -3.22 15.77 10.02
CA MET A 1 -3.20 14.48 9.27
C MET A 1 -4.12 14.49 8.04
N ASN A 2 -3.65 13.98 6.90
CA ASN A 2 -4.47 13.64 5.73
C ASN A 2 -4.26 12.15 5.39
N ILE A 3 -5.13 11.29 5.94
CA ILE A 3 -4.94 9.84 5.86
C ILE A 3 -5.59 9.27 4.61
N GLN A 4 -4.82 8.52 3.83
CA GLN A 4 -5.32 7.75 2.69
C GLN A 4 -4.95 6.28 2.88
N ILE A 5 -5.93 5.40 2.74
CA ILE A 5 -5.77 3.96 2.89
C ILE A 5 -6.03 3.33 1.53
N TYR A 6 -4.98 2.82 0.90
CA TYR A 6 -5.08 2.01 -0.30
C TYR A 6 -5.10 0.55 0.11
N GLY A 7 -6.17 -0.15 -0.24
CA GLY A 7 -6.32 -1.54 0.16
C GLY A 7 -7.39 -2.24 -0.63
N THR A 8 -7.82 -3.40 -0.14
CA THR A 8 -8.96 -4.11 -0.71
C THR A 8 -9.93 -4.44 0.41
N ARG A 9 -11.24 -4.38 0.13
CA ARG A 9 -12.26 -4.70 1.14
C ARG A 9 -12.20 -6.14 1.67
N LYS A 10 -11.50 -7.04 0.97
CA LYS A 10 -11.30 -8.43 1.40
C LYS A 10 -10.08 -8.61 2.31
N CYS A 11 -9.17 -7.65 2.38
CA CYS A 11 -7.97 -7.73 3.21
C CYS A 11 -8.30 -7.41 4.69
N PHE A 12 -7.97 -8.34 5.59
CA PHE A 12 -8.20 -8.18 7.03
C PHE A 12 -7.43 -7.00 7.61
N ASP A 13 -6.17 -6.83 7.22
CA ASP A 13 -5.33 -5.74 7.74
C ASP A 13 -5.81 -4.37 7.24
N THR A 14 -6.41 -4.32 6.04
CA THR A 14 -7.07 -3.09 5.55
C THR A 14 -8.24 -2.71 6.46
N LYS A 15 -9.11 -3.66 6.79
CA LYS A 15 -10.24 -3.43 7.73
C LYS A 15 -9.75 -3.00 9.12
N LYS A 16 -8.64 -3.58 9.60
CA LYS A 16 -8.02 -3.18 10.88
C LYS A 16 -7.50 -1.74 10.80
N ALA A 17 -6.86 -1.33 9.71
CA ALA A 17 -6.41 0.04 9.52
C ALA A 17 -7.59 1.03 9.50
N GLU A 18 -8.65 0.75 8.74
CA GLU A 18 -9.86 1.58 8.73
C GLU A 18 -10.45 1.72 10.14
N ARG A 19 -10.57 0.60 10.87
CA ARG A 19 -11.06 0.60 12.26
C ARG A 19 -10.17 1.43 13.17
N TYR A 20 -8.85 1.30 13.06
CA TYR A 20 -7.88 2.03 13.86
C TYR A 20 -8.08 3.55 13.79
N PHE A 21 -8.21 4.09 12.57
CA PHE A 21 -8.42 5.53 12.35
C PHE A 21 -9.84 5.95 12.75
N LYS A 22 -10.86 5.12 12.45
CA LYS A 22 -12.25 5.39 12.82
C LYS A 22 -12.44 5.50 14.34
N GLU A 23 -11.88 4.56 15.12
CA GLU A 23 -11.97 4.56 16.59
C GLU A 23 -11.29 5.78 17.23
N ARG A 24 -10.36 6.42 16.53
CA ARG A 24 -9.66 7.65 16.96
C ARG A 24 -10.27 8.93 16.41
N ASN A 25 -11.41 8.85 15.72
CA ASN A 25 -12.06 9.96 15.04
C ASN A 25 -11.16 10.68 14.01
N ILE A 26 -10.18 9.96 13.44
CA ILE A 26 -9.31 10.48 12.39
C ILE A 26 -10.00 10.23 11.04
N LYS A 27 -10.27 11.30 10.29
CA LYS A 27 -10.82 11.20 8.94
C LYS A 27 -9.79 10.58 8.00
N PHE A 28 -10.24 9.65 7.18
CA PHE A 28 -9.42 9.00 6.16
C PHE A 28 -10.20 8.84 4.84
N GLN A 29 -9.46 8.80 3.75
CA GLN A 29 -9.97 8.40 2.44
C GLN A 29 -9.60 6.93 2.20
N PHE A 30 -10.59 6.08 1.95
CA PHE A 30 -10.35 4.71 1.49
C PHE A 30 -10.35 4.66 -0.04
N ILE A 31 -9.35 3.99 -0.61
CA ILE A 31 -9.21 3.74 -2.05
C ILE A 31 -9.10 2.22 -2.26
N ASP A 32 -10.08 1.64 -2.95
CA ASP A 32 -10.01 0.22 -3.32
C ASP A 32 -9.08 0.03 -4.52
N LEU A 33 -8.01 -0.75 -4.33
CA LEU A 33 -7.02 -1.05 -5.35
C LEU A 33 -7.55 -1.91 -6.49
N ASN A 34 -8.71 -2.58 -6.32
CA ASN A 34 -9.38 -3.26 -7.42
C ASN A 34 -10.10 -2.28 -8.36
N GLU A 35 -10.47 -1.10 -7.86
CA GLU A 35 -11.17 -0.06 -8.62
C GLU A 35 -10.18 0.97 -9.15
N LYS A 36 -9.17 1.34 -8.36
CA LYS A 36 -8.18 2.36 -8.72
C LYS A 36 -6.79 2.01 -8.22
N ALA A 37 -5.89 1.74 -9.15
CA ALA A 37 -4.45 1.59 -8.87
C ALA A 37 -3.81 2.91 -8.43
N LEU A 38 -2.65 2.84 -7.78
CA LEU A 38 -1.83 4.02 -7.51
C LEU A 38 -1.41 4.66 -8.84
N SER A 39 -1.47 5.98 -8.92
CA SER A 39 -0.84 6.71 -10.02
C SER A 39 0.69 6.71 -9.85
N LYS A 40 1.43 6.98 -10.93
CA LYS A 40 2.90 7.03 -10.89
C LYS A 40 3.42 7.99 -9.80
N GLY A 41 2.82 9.18 -9.66
CA GLY A 41 3.19 10.15 -8.62
C GLY A 41 2.90 9.67 -7.20
N GLU A 42 1.78 8.95 -7.01
CA GLU A 42 1.42 8.36 -5.71
C GLU A 42 2.41 7.27 -5.30
N LEU A 43 2.77 6.39 -6.25
CA LEU A 43 3.78 5.35 -6.04
C LEU A 43 5.14 5.97 -5.71
N GLN A 44 5.59 7.02 -6.42
CA GLN A 44 6.85 7.68 -6.08
C GLN A 44 6.83 8.25 -4.65
N SER A 45 5.74 8.87 -4.22
CA SER A 45 5.68 9.39 -2.86
C SER A 45 5.65 8.29 -1.80
N VAL A 46 5.02 7.14 -2.08
CA VAL A 46 5.08 6.00 -1.17
C VAL A 46 6.50 5.44 -1.12
N LYS A 47 7.18 5.34 -2.27
CA LYS A 47 8.57 4.88 -2.37
C LYS A 47 9.55 5.73 -1.57
N SER A 48 9.28 7.02 -1.39
CA SER A 48 10.10 7.89 -0.55
C SER A 48 10.08 7.51 0.93
N SER A 49 9.07 6.78 1.40
CA SER A 49 8.95 6.31 2.79
C SER A 49 9.10 4.80 2.93
N VAL A 50 8.76 4.02 1.89
CA VAL A 50 8.72 2.56 1.93
C VAL A 50 9.47 1.99 0.73
N ALA A 51 10.40 1.08 0.98
CA ALA A 51 11.14 0.44 -0.11
C ALA A 51 10.20 -0.30 -1.07
N LEU A 52 10.48 -0.24 -2.38
CA LEU A 52 9.66 -0.87 -3.41
C LEU A 52 9.40 -2.37 -3.14
N ASN A 53 10.39 -3.06 -2.60
CA ASN A 53 10.30 -4.49 -2.29
C ASN A 53 9.32 -4.82 -1.16
N GLU A 54 9.06 -3.88 -0.26
CA GLU A 54 8.09 -4.01 0.84
C GLU A 54 6.66 -3.80 0.35
N LEU A 55 6.49 -2.99 -0.71
CA LEU A 55 5.20 -2.78 -1.37
C LEU A 55 4.70 -4.01 -2.11
N ILE A 56 5.57 -4.96 -2.44
CA ILE A 56 5.22 -6.15 -3.22
C ILE A 56 4.81 -7.29 -2.27
N ASN A 57 3.64 -7.86 -2.51
CA ASN A 57 3.17 -9.05 -1.82
C ASN A 57 3.88 -10.31 -2.36
N LYS A 58 5.07 -10.61 -1.82
CA LYS A 58 5.91 -11.76 -2.22
C LYS A 58 5.25 -13.12 -1.94
N GLU A 59 4.34 -13.17 -0.98
CA GLU A 59 3.59 -14.38 -0.62
C GLU A 59 2.35 -14.59 -1.50
N GLY A 60 1.98 -13.57 -2.30
CA GLY A 60 0.83 -13.60 -3.18
C GLY A 60 1.00 -14.55 -4.37
N LYS A 61 -0.12 -15.10 -4.84
CA LYS A 61 -0.14 -15.97 -6.03
C LYS A 61 0.34 -15.23 -7.29
N ASP A 62 -0.05 -13.95 -7.43
CA ASP A 62 0.34 -13.09 -8.55
C ASP A 62 1.86 -12.86 -8.63
N TYR A 63 2.57 -12.83 -7.49
CA TYR A 63 4.03 -12.67 -7.45
C TYR A 63 4.74 -13.81 -8.19
N LYS A 64 4.31 -15.05 -7.93
CA LYS A 64 4.85 -16.24 -8.60
C LYS A 64 4.39 -16.31 -10.05
N ALA A 65 3.12 -16.01 -10.33
CA ALA A 65 2.55 -16.07 -11.67
C ALA A 65 3.27 -15.12 -12.66
N LEU A 66 3.70 -13.96 -12.18
CA LEU A 66 4.42 -12.96 -12.97
C LEU A 66 5.95 -13.09 -12.89
N ASN A 67 6.48 -14.17 -12.29
CA ASN A 67 7.91 -14.44 -12.15
C ASN A 67 8.72 -13.26 -11.56
N LEU A 68 8.14 -12.51 -10.62
CA LEU A 68 8.79 -11.32 -10.04
C LEU A 68 10.12 -11.63 -9.33
N ASP A 69 10.31 -12.89 -8.92
CA ASP A 69 11.58 -13.38 -8.34
C ASP A 69 12.76 -13.22 -9.32
N GLN A 70 12.51 -13.42 -10.62
CA GLN A 70 13.52 -13.34 -11.68
C GLN A 70 13.75 -11.90 -12.17
N ILE A 71 12.79 -11.00 -11.93
CA ILE A 71 12.86 -9.61 -12.36
C ILE A 71 13.66 -8.82 -11.33
N ARG A 72 14.91 -8.46 -11.63
CA ARG A 72 15.76 -7.66 -10.71
C ARG A 72 15.65 -6.15 -10.92
N GLY A 73 15.20 -5.70 -12.09
CA GLY A 73 15.09 -4.29 -12.43
C GLY A 73 13.97 -3.59 -11.64
N LEU A 74 14.29 -2.48 -10.98
CA LEU A 74 13.33 -1.70 -10.19
C LEU A 74 12.24 -1.07 -11.08
N GLU A 75 12.62 -0.56 -12.25
CA GLU A 75 11.68 0.05 -13.20
C GLU A 75 10.60 -0.92 -13.67
N MET A 76 11.00 -2.15 -14.03
CA MET A 76 10.06 -3.19 -14.43
C MET A 76 9.11 -3.57 -13.28
N ARG A 77 9.62 -3.64 -12.04
CA ARG A 77 8.79 -3.91 -10.85
C ARG A 77 7.78 -2.79 -10.59
N GLU A 78 8.17 -1.53 -10.80
CA GLU A 78 7.26 -0.39 -10.69
C GLU A 78 6.15 -0.45 -11.74
N GLU A 79 6.50 -0.74 -12.99
CA GLU A 79 5.53 -0.87 -14.06
C GLU A 79 4.51 -1.98 -13.74
N LEU A 80 4.98 -3.13 -13.28
CA LEU A 80 4.13 -4.24 -12.86
C LEU A 80 3.20 -3.86 -11.70
N LEU A 81 3.66 -3.06 -10.74
CA LEU A 81 2.81 -2.59 -9.64
C LEU A 81 1.74 -1.59 -10.11
N LEU A 82 2.04 -0.78 -11.12
CA LEU A 82 1.07 0.15 -11.71
C LEU A 82 0.01 -0.57 -12.55
N THR A 83 0.39 -1.63 -13.25
CA THR A 83 -0.51 -2.41 -14.12
C THR A 83 -1.26 -3.52 -13.36
N HIS A 84 -0.66 -4.09 -12.32
CA HIS A 84 -1.23 -5.18 -11.51
C HIS A 84 -1.37 -4.77 -10.04
N PRO A 85 -2.40 -4.00 -9.66
CA PRO A 85 -2.57 -3.51 -8.28
C PRO A 85 -2.74 -4.62 -7.23
N LYS A 86 -3.08 -5.85 -7.64
CA LYS A 86 -3.13 -7.03 -6.73
C LYS A 86 -1.75 -7.45 -6.21
N LEU A 87 -0.67 -7.00 -6.85
CA LEU A 87 0.69 -7.20 -6.37
C LEU A 87 1.00 -6.37 -5.14
N TYR A 88 0.25 -5.29 -4.87
CA TYR A 88 0.49 -4.50 -3.68
C TYR A 88 0.21 -5.31 -2.42
N ARG A 89 1.15 -5.25 -1.48
CA ARG A 89 0.90 -5.59 -0.09
C ARG A 89 -0.01 -4.52 0.50
N THR A 90 -1.11 -4.96 1.10
CA THR A 90 -2.17 -4.07 1.61
C THR A 90 -2.34 -4.22 3.12
N PRO A 91 -2.74 -3.17 3.85
CA PRO A 91 -3.01 -1.80 3.37
C PRO A 91 -1.73 -0.99 3.16
N ILE A 92 -1.76 -0.05 2.21
CA ILE A 92 -0.80 1.05 2.12
C ILE A 92 -1.48 2.26 2.75
N VAL A 93 -0.92 2.78 3.84
CA VAL A 93 -1.46 3.95 4.53
C VAL A 93 -0.52 5.12 4.29
N ARG A 94 -1.06 6.25 3.81
CA ARG A 94 -0.31 7.49 3.57
C ARG A 94 -0.79 8.60 4.48
N ASN A 95 0.15 9.45 4.91
CA ASN A 95 -0.09 10.73 5.56
C ASN A 95 0.86 11.77 4.95
N GLY A 96 0.41 12.44 3.89
CA GLY A 96 1.25 13.37 3.12
C GLY A 96 2.49 12.69 2.55
N ARG A 97 3.68 13.03 3.09
CA ARG A 97 4.97 12.45 2.68
C ARG A 97 5.29 11.12 3.36
N LYS A 98 4.62 10.79 4.48
CA LYS A 98 4.81 9.54 5.22
C LYS A 98 3.95 8.44 4.61
N ALA A 99 4.46 7.22 4.58
CA ALA A 99 3.69 6.04 4.19
C ALA A 99 4.12 4.80 4.95
N THR A 100 3.20 3.84 5.13
CA THR A 100 3.47 2.51 5.67
C THR A 100 2.80 1.44 4.83
N VAL A 101 3.30 0.21 4.93
CA VAL A 101 2.69 -0.97 4.32
C VAL A 101 2.36 -2.01 5.39
N GLY A 102 1.18 -2.60 5.30
CA GLY A 102 0.65 -3.51 6.31
C GLY A 102 0.00 -2.76 7.48
N TYR A 103 -0.46 -3.53 8.46
CA TYR A 103 -1.05 -2.98 9.68
C TYR A 103 0.05 -2.51 10.64
N GLN A 104 0.25 -1.18 10.74
CA GLN A 104 1.37 -0.54 11.45
C GLN A 104 0.88 0.51 12.46
N PRO A 105 0.04 0.15 13.45
CA PRO A 105 -0.56 1.11 14.37
C PRO A 105 0.47 1.85 15.23
N GLU A 106 1.63 1.25 15.51
CA GLU A 106 2.66 1.89 16.33
C GLU A 106 3.24 3.13 15.63
N ILE A 107 3.50 3.03 14.32
CA ILE A 107 3.96 4.16 13.50
C ILE A 107 2.85 5.22 13.37
N TRP A 108 1.59 4.79 13.20
CA TRP A 108 0.47 5.73 13.03
C TRP A 108 0.16 6.54 14.29
N LYS A 109 0.55 6.06 15.47
CA LYS A 109 0.43 6.84 16.72
C LYS A 109 1.37 8.04 16.77
N GLU A 110 2.51 7.96 16.08
CA GLU A 110 3.52 9.02 16.01
C GLU A 110 3.22 10.05 14.91
N TRP A 111 2.10 9.91 14.21
CA TRP A 111 1.68 10.84 13.17
C TRP A 111 0.84 11.96 13.76
N GLU A 112 1.30 13.20 13.58
CA GLU A 112 0.59 14.44 13.91
C GLU A 112 -0.21 15.00 12.70
#